data_AF-A0A9W8R0F1-F1
#
_entry.id   AF-A0A9W8R0F1-F1
#
_cell.length_a   1.000
_cell.length_b   1.000
_cell.length_c   1.000
_cell.angle_alpha   90.00
_cell.angle_beta   90.00
_cell.angle_gamma   90.00
#
_symmetry.space_group_name_H-M   'P 1'
#
loop_
_entity.id
_entity.type
_entity.pdbx_description
1 polymer ?
#
loop_
_entity_poly.entity_id
_entity_poly.type
_entity_poly.pdbx_seq_one_letter_code
_entity_poly.pdbx_strand_id
1 'polypeptide(L)'
;MIAIGNSGGIPGSYMYIQSEAPKYPTGFGVSLTAAGASILSAVALEIIYRNINKRRSKMSAEEAYGKCSVEELEAMGDRSPLFRYSL
;
A
#
# COMPACT_ATOMS: atom_id res chain seq x y z
N MET A 1 -4.63 -8.46 12.75
CA MET A 1 -4.43 -8.91 11.34
C MET A 1 -5.07 -10.26 11.01
N ILE A 2 -5.11 -11.23 11.93
CA ILE A 2 -5.59 -12.60 11.64
C ILE A 2 -7.04 -12.64 11.13
N ALA A 3 -7.94 -11.84 11.69
CA ALA A 3 -9.35 -11.81 11.29
C ALA A 3 -9.56 -11.39 9.83
N ILE A 4 -8.87 -10.34 9.37
CA ILE A 4 -9.01 -9.80 8.01
C ILE A 4 -8.41 -10.78 6.98
N GLY A 5 -7.27 -11.41 7.30
CA GLY A 5 -6.67 -12.44 6.44
C GLY A 5 -7.57 -13.66 6.24
N ASN A 6 -8.21 -14.13 7.32
CA ASN A 6 -9.15 -15.25 7.24
C ASN A 6 -10.48 -14.90 6.56
N SER A 7 -10.86 -13.60 6.53
CA SER A 7 -12.11 -13.14 5.90
C SER A 7 -12.13 -13.39 4.38
N GLY A 8 -10.97 -13.50 3.73
CA GLY A 8 -10.87 -13.78 2.30
C GLY A 8 -11.36 -15.18 1.88
N GLY A 9 -11.37 -16.15 2.81
CA GLY A 9 -11.81 -17.52 2.54
C GLY A 9 -13.33 -17.64 2.28
N ILE A 10 -14.13 -16.74 2.85
CA ILE A 10 -15.60 -16.75 2.70
C ILE A 10 -16.01 -16.42 1.26
N PRO A 11 -15.63 -15.28 0.66
CA PRO A 11 -15.96 -15.00 -0.74
C PRO A 11 -15.28 -15.96 -1.71
N GLY A 12 -14.07 -16.45 -1.39
CA GLY A 12 -13.37 -17.46 -2.20
C GLY A 12 -14.13 -18.80 -2.29
N SER A 13 -14.88 -19.17 -1.24
CA SER A 13 -15.65 -20.42 -1.21
C SER A 13 -16.91 -20.39 -2.09
N TYR A 14 -17.43 -19.20 -2.41
CA TYR A 14 -18.64 -19.01 -3.23
C TYR A 14 -18.36 -18.38 -4.60
N MET A 15 -17.10 -18.25 -5.00
CA MET A 15 -16.69 -17.60 -6.25
C MET A 15 -17.16 -18.35 -7.50
N TYR A 16 -17.27 -19.68 -7.44
CA TYR A 16 -17.63 -20.53 -8.58
C TYR A 16 -19.12 -20.90 -8.52
N ILE A 17 -19.93 -20.15 -9.27
CA ILE A 17 -21.38 -20.35 -9.31
C ILE A 17 -21.70 -21.55 -10.20
N GLN A 18 -22.39 -22.56 -9.65
CA GLN A 18 -22.68 -23.82 -10.36
C GLN A 18 -23.51 -23.62 -11.64
N SER A 19 -24.38 -22.59 -11.69
CA SER A 19 -25.17 -22.22 -12.88
C SER A 19 -24.33 -21.61 -14.01
N GLU A 20 -23.10 -21.22 -13.75
CA GLU A 20 -22.16 -20.67 -14.74
C GLU A 20 -21.17 -21.72 -15.28
N ALA A 21 -21.36 -22.98 -14.91
CA ALA A 21 -20.57 -24.08 -15.43
C ALA A 21 -20.70 -24.19 -16.96
N PRO A 22 -19.62 -24.54 -17.69
CA PRO A 22 -18.27 -24.88 -17.20
C PRO A 22 -17.29 -23.70 -17.17
N LYS A 23 -17.72 -22.49 -17.58
CA LYS A 23 -16.81 -21.37 -17.85
C LYS A 23 -16.58 -20.43 -16.66
N TYR A 24 -17.52 -20.37 -15.71
CA TYR A 24 -17.43 -19.60 -14.45
C TYR A 24 -16.84 -18.18 -14.61
N PRO A 25 -17.34 -17.35 -15.54
CA PRO A 25 -16.80 -16.01 -15.80
C PRO A 25 -16.74 -15.14 -14.54
N THR A 26 -17.70 -15.28 -13.62
CA THR A 26 -17.72 -14.50 -12.38
C THR A 26 -16.58 -14.89 -11.45
N GLY A 27 -16.32 -16.19 -11.24
CA GLY A 27 -15.24 -16.67 -10.37
C GLY A 27 -13.85 -16.27 -10.84
N PHE A 28 -13.59 -16.45 -12.14
CA PHE A 28 -12.33 -16.01 -12.74
C PHE A 28 -12.21 -14.48 -12.77
N GLY A 29 -13.30 -13.76 -13.02
CA GLY A 29 -13.33 -12.30 -13.01
C GLY A 29 -12.96 -11.71 -11.65
N VAL A 30 -13.56 -12.22 -10.57
CA VAL A 30 -13.25 -11.73 -9.20
C VAL A 30 -11.82 -12.11 -8.80
N SER A 31 -11.34 -13.29 -9.21
CA SER A 31 -9.94 -13.69 -8.96
C SER A 31 -8.95 -12.77 -9.66
N LEU A 32 -9.22 -12.43 -10.92
CA LEU A 32 -8.37 -11.53 -11.71
C LEU A 32 -8.37 -10.11 -11.15
N THR A 33 -9.52 -9.57 -10.74
CA THR A 33 -9.60 -8.22 -10.16
C THR A 33 -8.95 -8.16 -8.78
N ALA A 34 -9.09 -9.19 -7.95
CA ALA A 34 -8.42 -9.26 -6.65
C ALA A 34 -6.89 -9.31 -6.80
N ALA A 35 -6.38 -10.13 -7.72
CA ALA A 35 -4.95 -10.19 -8.04
C ALA A 35 -4.46 -8.85 -8.61
N GLY A 36 -5.20 -8.30 -9.58
CA GLY A 36 -4.91 -7.00 -10.19
C GLY A 36 -4.89 -5.86 -9.18
N ALA A 37 -5.88 -5.78 -8.29
CA ALA A 37 -5.94 -4.76 -7.24
C ALA A 37 -4.78 -4.88 -6.26
N SER A 38 -4.35 -6.10 -5.93
CA SER A 38 -3.20 -6.34 -5.06
C SER A 38 -1.89 -5.83 -5.69
N ILE A 39 -1.67 -6.15 -6.96
CA ILE A 39 -0.52 -5.67 -7.73
C ILE A 39 -0.55 -4.15 -7.86
N LEU A 40 -1.70 -3.58 -8.23
CA LEU A 40 -1.87 -2.13 -8.35
C LEU A 40 -1.62 -1.42 -7.03
N SER A 41 -2.09 -1.97 -5.91
CA SER A 41 -1.85 -1.43 -4.58
C SER A 41 -0.36 -1.42 -4.22
N ALA A 42 0.36 -2.51 -4.50
CA ALA A 42 1.81 -2.60 -4.27
C ALA A 42 2.58 -1.59 -5.13
N VAL A 43 2.27 -1.49 -6.42
CA VAL A 43 2.90 -0.53 -7.34
C VAL A 43 2.59 0.92 -6.93
N ALA A 44 1.34 1.20 -6.54
CA ALA A 44 0.96 2.52 -6.07
C ALA A 44 1.74 2.92 -4.81
N LEU A 45 1.86 2.00 -3.84
CA LEU A 45 2.63 2.23 -2.63
C LEU A 45 4.10 2.54 -2.94
N GLU A 46 4.71 1.75 -3.83
CA GLU A 46 6.08 1.96 -4.27
C GLU A 46 6.27 3.35 -4.91
N ILE A 47 5.39 3.75 -5.82
CA ILE A 47 5.44 5.06 -6.47
C ILE A 47 5.29 6.19 -5.45
N ILE A 48 4.34 6.05 -4.52
CA ILE A 48 4.09 7.05 -3.47
C ILE A 48 5.33 7.22 -2.60
N TYR A 49 5.92 6.13 -2.11
CA TYR A 49 7.12 6.18 -1.28
C TYR A 49 8.34 6.70 -2.04
N ARG A 50 8.54 6.31 -3.30
CA ARG A 50 9.58 6.88 -4.18
C ARG A 50 9.41 8.39 -4.32
N ASN A 51 8.18 8.86 -4.54
CA ASN A 51 7.88 10.29 -4.69
C ASN A 51 8.10 11.06 -3.39
N ILE A 52 7.68 10.51 -2.24
CA ILE A 52 7.92 11.12 -0.93
C ILE A 52 9.42 11.24 -0.67
N ASN A 53 10.17 10.16 -0.88
CA ASN A 53 11.62 10.18 -0.76
C ASN A 53 12.26 11.19 -1.71
N LYS A 54 11.83 11.27 -2.98
CA LYS A 54 12.37 12.24 -3.95
C LYS A 54 12.08 13.70 -3.57
N ARG A 55 10.93 13.97 -2.94
CA ARG A 55 10.61 15.30 -2.41
C ARG A 55 11.48 15.63 -1.20
N ARG A 56 11.62 14.68 -0.27
CA ARG A 56 12.45 14.81 0.93
C ARG A 56 13.96 14.93 0.60
N SER A 57 14.46 14.36 -0.50
CA SER A 57 15.86 14.55 -0.94
C SER A 57 16.20 15.93 -1.49
N LYS A 58 15.19 16.73 -1.82
CA LYS A 58 15.45 18.11 -2.25
C LYS A 58 15.56 19.08 -1.07
N MET A 59 15.16 18.65 0.12
CA MET A 59 15.27 19.44 1.34
C MET A 59 16.57 19.07 2.04
N SER A 60 17.45 20.04 2.23
CA SER A 60 18.70 19.79 2.96
C SER A 60 18.43 19.65 4.45
N ALA A 61 19.28 18.89 5.15
CA ALA A 61 19.17 18.71 6.60
C ALA A 61 19.22 20.08 7.33
N GLU A 62 20.04 21.01 6.85
CA GLU A 62 20.12 22.37 7.42
C GLU A 62 18.78 23.12 7.30
N GLU A 63 18.05 22.91 6.20
CA GLU A 63 16.74 23.56 5.97
C GLU A 63 15.62 22.93 6.81
N ALA A 64 15.76 21.64 7.18
CA ALA A 64 14.85 20.95 8.07
C ALA A 64 15.06 21.38 9.54
N TYR A 65 16.31 21.46 9.99
CA TYR A 65 16.65 21.98 11.32
C TYR A 65 16.39 23.49 11.47
N GLY A 66 16.35 24.24 10.36
CA GLY A 66 15.96 25.66 10.36
C GLY A 66 14.45 25.90 10.47
N LYS A 67 13.60 24.89 10.20
CA LYS A 67 12.13 25.01 10.21
C LYS A 67 11.46 24.32 11.40
N CYS A 68 12.07 23.28 11.95
CA CYS A 68 11.57 22.55 13.12
C CYS A 68 12.69 22.31 14.11
N SER A 69 12.38 22.33 15.41
CA SER A 69 13.35 21.94 16.44
C SER A 69 13.66 20.44 16.35
N VAL A 70 14.77 20.01 16.96
CA VAL A 70 15.18 18.59 16.99
C VAL A 70 14.09 17.72 17.64
N GLU A 71 13.50 18.20 18.74
CA GLU A 71 12.44 17.48 19.47
C GLU A 71 11.15 17.37 18.64
N GLU A 72 10.80 18.38 17.84
CA GLU A 72 9.66 18.32 16.93
C GLU A 72 9.90 17.33 15.78
N LEU A 73 11.12 17.30 15.23
CA LEU A 73 11.50 16.34 14.19
C LEU A 73 11.48 14.89 14.68
N GLU A 74 11.86 14.65 15.94
CA GLU A 74 11.76 13.33 16.59
C GLU A 74 10.30 12.96 16.86
N ALA A 75 9.48 13.89 17.36
CA ALA A 75 8.06 13.66 17.60
C ALA A 75 7.28 13.34 16.31
N MET A 76 7.74 13.84 15.15
CA MET A 76 7.13 13.56 13.85
C MET A 76 7.34 12.13 13.34
N GLY A 77 8.32 11.38 13.85
CA GLY A 77 8.57 9.99 13.44
C GLY A 77 8.74 9.80 11.92
N ASP A 78 7.92 8.94 11.30
CA ASP A 78 7.96 8.62 9.86
C ASP A 78 7.52 9.79 8.95
N ARG A 79 6.81 10.76 9.54
CA ARG A 79 6.41 11.99 8.86
C ARG A 79 7.54 13.00 8.77
N SER A 80 8.61 12.82 9.55
CA SER A 80 9.78 13.70 9.55
C SER A 80 10.32 13.86 8.12
N PRO A 81 10.65 15.09 7.67
CA PRO A 81 11.28 15.31 6.38
C PRO A 81 12.64 14.62 6.24
N LEU A 82 13.27 14.26 7.37
CA LEU A 82 14.51 13.48 7.41
C LEU A 82 14.27 11.96 7.23
N PHE A 83 13.06 11.47 7.50
CA PHE A 83 12.74 10.04 7.41
C PHE A 83 12.67 9.56 5.96
N ARG A 84 13.29 8.41 5.68
CA ARG A 84 13.29 7.74 4.37
C ARG A 84 12.59 6.40 4.48
N TYR A 85 11.61 6.20 3.61
CA TYR A 85 10.99 4.88 3.46
C TYR A 85 11.96 3.94 2.75
N SER A 86 12.24 2.79 3.37
CA SER A 86 12.95 1.68 2.71
C SER A 86 12.00 1.03 1.70
N LEU A 87 12.47 0.92 0.46
CA LEU A 87 11.75 0.42 -0.70
C LEU A 87 12.40 -0.86 -1.19
#